data_AF-A0A1J4JXG7-F1
#
_entry.id   AF-A0A1J4JXG7-F1
#
_cell.length_a   1.000
_cell.length_b   1.000
_cell.length_c   1.000
_cell.angle_alpha   90.00
_cell.angle_beta   90.00
_cell.angle_gamma   90.00
#
_symmetry.space_group_name_H-M   'P 1'
#
loop_
_entity.id
_entity.type
_entity.pdbx_description
1 polymer ?
#
loop_
_entity_poly.entity_id
_entity_poly.type
_entity_poly.pdbx_seq_one_letter_code
_entity_poly.pdbx_strand_id
1 'polypeptide(L)'
;MANVAAVNQIVQANGFYKIGTSEAAELSKESMKQVTTIVEIANRIRRHRFGQTLTISDINEALVSRQMKPLIGYHSSYNVYDYVSVGKSRGNEIFAVDEPQLNLRELAKAEVPEYPKQVSFEFHWLAYRGIQPKVPENQTYVLYCVLHLFNI
;
A
#
# COMPACT_ATOMS: atom_id res chain seq x y z
N MET A 1 14.50 15.38 -10.91
CA MET A 1 15.73 14.78 -11.49
C MET A 1 15.94 13.31 -11.11
N ALA A 2 15.51 12.84 -9.93
CA ALA A 2 15.73 11.45 -9.48
C ALA A 2 15.26 10.36 -10.47
N ASN A 3 14.13 10.55 -11.14
CA ASN A 3 13.56 9.53 -12.02
C ASN A 3 14.37 9.30 -13.32
N VAL A 4 15.10 10.31 -13.81
CA VAL A 4 15.88 10.19 -15.06
C VAL A 4 17.08 9.26 -14.87
N ALA A 5 17.67 9.27 -13.67
CA ALA A 5 18.73 8.35 -13.31
C ALA A 5 18.22 6.91 -13.23
N ALA A 6 17.05 6.70 -12.61
CA ALA A 6 16.41 5.38 -12.49
C ALA A 6 16.09 4.76 -13.87
N VAL A 7 15.53 5.56 -14.80
CA VAL A 7 15.26 5.10 -16.17
C VAL A 7 16.56 4.65 -16.85
N ASN A 8 17.63 5.45 -16.76
CA ASN A 8 18.92 5.08 -17.34
C ASN A 8 19.54 3.82 -16.70
N GLN A 9 19.36 3.61 -15.40
CA GLN A 9 19.80 2.39 -14.71
C GLN A 9 19.05 1.17 -15.23
N ILE A 10 17.73 1.26 -15.43
CA ILE A 10 16.93 0.16 -15.98
C ILE A 10 17.35 -0.14 -17.43
N VAL A 11 17.56 0.88 -18.25
CA VAL A 11 18.04 0.72 -19.64
C VAL A 11 19.38 -0.03 -19.68
N GLN A 12 20.33 0.38 -18.83
CA GLN A 12 21.64 -0.27 -18.73
C GLN A 12 21.53 -1.71 -18.18
N ALA A 13 20.65 -1.95 -17.21
CA ALA A 13 20.39 -3.28 -16.66
C ALA A 13 19.83 -4.26 -17.71
N ASN A 14 19.09 -3.75 -18.70
CA ASN A 14 18.60 -4.52 -19.84
C ASN A 14 19.65 -4.69 -20.97
N GLY A 15 20.89 -4.22 -20.77
CA GLY A 15 22.00 -4.37 -21.73
C GLY A 15 22.05 -3.30 -22.83
N PHE A 16 21.24 -2.25 -22.75
CA PHE A 16 21.25 -1.16 -23.72
C PHE A 16 22.21 -0.03 -23.30
N TYR A 17 22.66 0.75 -24.29
CA TYR A 17 23.47 1.93 -24.05
C TYR A 17 22.66 3.05 -23.37
N LYS A 18 23.36 3.96 -22.68
CA LYS A 18 22.74 5.11 -22.02
C LYS A 18 22.05 6.00 -23.05
N ILE A 19 20.77 6.28 -22.83
CA ILE A 19 19.94 7.16 -23.66
C ILE A 19 20.21 8.64 -23.35
N GLY A 20 19.79 9.53 -24.26
CA GLY A 20 19.91 10.97 -24.08
C GLY A 20 19.11 11.48 -22.89
N THR A 21 19.55 12.60 -22.29
CA THR A 21 18.88 13.19 -21.12
C THR A 21 17.47 13.67 -21.43
N SER A 22 17.22 14.17 -22.65
CA SER A 22 15.90 14.61 -23.11
C SER A 22 14.93 13.43 -23.24
N GLU A 23 15.36 12.36 -23.91
CA GLU A 23 14.56 11.14 -24.13
C GLU A 23 14.23 10.45 -22.81
N ALA A 24 15.21 10.36 -21.90
CA ALA A 24 15.03 9.79 -20.58
C ALA A 24 14.04 10.61 -19.72
N ALA A 25 14.00 11.93 -19.90
CA ALA A 25 13.04 12.79 -19.21
C ALA A 25 11.60 12.59 -19.72
N GLU A 26 11.43 12.41 -21.02
CA GLU A 26 10.13 12.12 -21.63
C GLU A 26 9.59 10.76 -21.17
N LEU A 27 10.42 9.71 -21.25
CA LEU A 27 10.05 8.36 -20.80
C LEU A 27 9.73 8.33 -19.29
N SER A 28 10.50 9.07 -18.49
CA SER A 28 10.22 9.22 -17.06
C SER A 28 8.86 9.87 -16.80
N LYS A 29 8.51 10.91 -17.58
CA LYS A 29 7.23 11.60 -17.45
C LYS A 29 6.07 10.70 -17.83
N GLU A 30 6.21 9.93 -18.91
CA GLU A 30 5.20 8.96 -19.32
C GLU A 30 5.00 7.86 -18.28
N SER A 31 6.08 7.28 -17.78
CA SER A 31 6.04 6.24 -16.74
C SER A 31 5.35 6.74 -15.47
N MET A 32 5.68 7.96 -15.03
CA MET A 32 5.02 8.58 -13.87
C MET A 32 3.52 8.76 -14.11
N LYS A 33 3.12 9.21 -15.31
CA LYS A 33 1.70 9.37 -15.65
C LYS A 33 0.96 8.03 -15.57
N GLN A 34 1.56 6.94 -16.05
CA GLN A 34 0.97 5.61 -15.97
C GLN A 34 0.77 5.17 -14.51
N VAL A 35 1.79 5.35 -13.65
CA VAL A 35 1.71 5.04 -12.21
C VAL A 35 0.59 5.84 -11.55
N THR A 36 0.54 7.16 -11.78
CA THR A 36 -0.53 8.02 -11.23
C THR A 36 -1.91 7.54 -11.65
N THR A 37 -2.10 7.20 -12.94
CA THR A 37 -3.40 6.71 -13.40
C THR A 37 -3.80 5.37 -12.75
N ILE A 38 -2.84 4.45 -12.53
CA ILE A 38 -3.10 3.19 -11.82
C ILE A 38 -3.54 3.48 -10.37
N VAL A 39 -2.84 4.38 -9.67
CA VAL A 39 -3.15 4.76 -8.29
C VAL A 39 -4.51 5.47 -8.18
N GLU A 40 -4.89 6.28 -9.16
CA GLU A 40 -6.21 6.92 -9.21
C GLU A 40 -7.34 5.90 -9.34
N ILE A 41 -7.18 4.91 -10.23
CA ILE A 41 -8.16 3.82 -10.41
C ILE A 41 -8.24 2.97 -9.14
N ALA A 42 -7.10 2.60 -8.56
CA ALA A 42 -7.06 1.85 -7.31
C ALA A 42 -7.78 2.59 -6.17
N ASN A 43 -7.61 3.92 -6.08
CA ASN A 43 -8.34 4.74 -5.12
C ASN A 43 -9.86 4.79 -5.37
N ARG A 44 -10.32 4.70 -6.62
CA ARG A 44 -11.75 4.57 -6.92
C ARG A 44 -12.28 3.23 -6.43
N ILE A 45 -11.57 2.13 -6.71
CA ILE A 45 -11.93 0.78 -6.25
C ILE A 45 -11.99 0.73 -4.72
N ARG A 46 -10.98 1.27 -4.04
CA ARG A 46 -10.94 1.42 -2.57
C ARG A 46 -12.19 2.12 -2.03
N ARG A 47 -12.59 3.25 -2.63
CA ARG A 47 -13.79 3.99 -2.21
C ARG A 47 -15.07 3.18 -2.44
N HIS A 48 -15.17 2.44 -3.54
CA HIS A 48 -16.30 1.54 -3.80
C HIS A 48 -16.40 0.39 -2.80
N ARG A 49 -15.31 0.05 -2.11
CA ARG A 49 -15.25 -0.94 -1.02
C ARG A 49 -15.40 -0.34 0.37
N PHE A 50 -15.65 0.96 0.48
CA PHE A 50 -15.66 1.69 1.76
C PHE A 50 -14.35 1.57 2.56
N GLY A 51 -13.25 1.19 1.90
CA GLY A 51 -11.94 1.05 2.54
C GLY A 51 -11.33 2.42 2.84
N GLN A 52 -10.74 2.59 4.02
CA GLN A 52 -10.04 3.83 4.39
C GLN A 52 -8.60 3.86 3.90
N THR A 53 -7.94 2.70 3.85
CA THR A 53 -6.54 2.51 3.43
C THR A 53 -6.46 1.90 2.03
N LEU A 54 -5.44 2.27 1.26
CA LEU A 54 -5.19 1.70 -0.06
C LEU A 54 -4.48 0.35 0.11
N THR A 55 -5.12 -0.73 -0.34
CA THR A 55 -4.59 -2.08 -0.20
C THR A 55 -3.95 -2.57 -1.50
N ILE A 56 -3.11 -3.61 -1.39
CA ILE A 56 -2.48 -4.28 -2.54
C ILE A 56 -3.54 -4.85 -3.48
N SER A 57 -4.64 -5.37 -2.94
CA SER A 57 -5.76 -5.90 -3.72
C SER A 57 -6.38 -4.82 -4.62
N ASP A 58 -6.53 -3.59 -4.12
CA ASP A 58 -7.07 -2.47 -4.91
C ASP A 58 -6.15 -2.10 -6.09
N ILE A 59 -4.84 -2.14 -5.87
CA ILE A 59 -3.83 -1.88 -6.93
C ILE A 59 -3.84 -3.00 -7.97
N ASN A 60 -3.90 -4.26 -7.53
CA ASN A 60 -3.95 -5.40 -8.43
C ASN A 60 -5.21 -5.40 -9.31
N GLU A 61 -6.36 -5.03 -8.76
CA GLU A 61 -7.59 -4.87 -9.54
C GLU A 61 -7.50 -3.71 -10.54
N ALA A 62 -6.85 -2.61 -10.16
CA ALA A 62 -6.59 -1.50 -11.08
C ALA A 62 -5.68 -1.91 -12.25
N LEU A 63 -4.67 -2.76 -12.00
CA LEU A 63 -3.82 -3.33 -13.04
C LEU A 63 -4.60 -4.23 -13.98
N VAL A 64 -5.40 -5.14 -13.44
CA VAL A 64 -6.24 -6.06 -14.25
C VAL A 64 -7.26 -5.29 -15.09
N SER A 65 -7.87 -4.24 -14.53
CA SER A 65 -8.79 -3.33 -15.25
C SER A 65 -8.13 -2.67 -16.48
N ARG A 66 -6.82 -2.42 -16.41
CA ARG A 66 -6.01 -1.90 -17.52
C ARG A 66 -5.38 -2.97 -18.41
N GLN A 67 -5.81 -4.24 -18.28
CA GLN A 67 -5.24 -5.38 -19.01
C GLN A 67 -3.76 -5.63 -18.72
N MET A 68 -3.28 -5.22 -17.55
CA MET A 68 -1.93 -5.49 -17.06
C MET A 68 -1.94 -6.71 -16.14
N LYS A 69 -0.80 -7.38 -16.03
CA LYS A 69 -0.65 -8.51 -15.10
C LYS A 69 -0.64 -7.99 -13.64
N PRO A 70 -1.36 -8.65 -12.71
CA PRO A 70 -1.31 -8.28 -11.30
C PRO A 70 0.07 -8.59 -10.71
N LEU A 71 0.43 -7.87 -9.66
CA LEU A 71 1.66 -8.09 -8.92
C LEU A 71 1.44 -9.18 -7.86
N ILE A 72 2.12 -10.31 -8.04
CA ILE A 72 2.08 -11.46 -7.13
C ILE A 72 3.22 -11.34 -6.12
N GLY A 73 3.02 -11.85 -4.90
CA GLY A 73 4.05 -11.85 -3.84
C GLY A 73 3.99 -10.66 -2.87
N TYR A 74 2.97 -9.81 -2.98
CA TYR A 74 2.83 -8.64 -2.10
C TYR A 74 1.76 -8.81 -1.00
N HIS A 75 0.93 -9.85 -1.03
CA HIS A 75 -0.18 -10.07 -0.08
C HIS A 75 0.25 -10.82 1.21
N SER A 76 1.45 -10.57 1.74
CA SER A 76 1.87 -11.26 2.97
C SER A 76 1.39 -10.53 4.22
N SER A 77 1.08 -11.29 5.27
CA SER A 77 0.80 -10.78 6.62
C SER A 77 2.07 -10.29 7.35
N TYR A 78 3.24 -10.61 6.81
CA TYR A 78 4.53 -10.12 7.30
C TYR A 78 4.90 -8.86 6.52
N ASN A 79 5.50 -7.86 7.18
CA ASN A 79 6.14 -6.74 6.48
C ASN A 79 7.30 -7.31 5.67
N VAL A 80 7.11 -7.55 4.37
CA VAL A 80 8.02 -8.44 3.63
C VAL A 80 9.30 -7.75 3.17
N TYR A 81 9.36 -6.42 3.09
CA TYR A 81 10.45 -5.79 2.34
C TYR A 81 10.97 -4.53 3.03
N ASP A 82 11.85 -4.73 4.01
CA ASP A 82 12.73 -3.65 4.43
C ASP A 82 13.82 -3.48 3.35
N TYR A 83 13.85 -2.28 2.75
CA TYR A 83 14.88 -1.92 1.80
C TYR A 83 16.13 -1.51 2.58
N VAL A 84 17.18 -2.33 2.49
CA VAL A 84 18.45 -2.09 3.17
C VAL A 84 19.45 -1.50 2.18
N SER A 85 20.18 -0.48 2.63
CA SER A 85 21.27 0.09 1.85
C SER A 85 22.43 -0.91 1.79
N VAL A 86 22.73 -1.43 0.58
CA VAL A 86 23.81 -2.40 0.35
C VAL A 86 25.14 -1.73 -0.03
N GLY A 87 25.14 -0.40 -0.15
CA GLY A 87 26.34 0.38 -0.43
C GLY A 87 26.08 1.56 -1.37
N LYS A 88 27.17 2.23 -1.77
CA LYS A 88 27.14 3.36 -2.71
C LYS A 88 27.86 3.00 -3.99
N SER A 89 27.19 3.17 -5.14
CA SER A 89 27.83 3.06 -6.45
C SER A 89 27.75 4.40 -7.17
N ARG A 90 28.91 4.90 -7.62
CA ARG A 90 29.03 6.19 -8.33
C ARG A 90 28.35 7.36 -7.60
N GLY A 91 28.40 7.35 -6.27
CA GLY A 91 27.79 8.38 -5.40
C GLY A 91 26.30 8.18 -5.09
N ASN A 92 25.63 7.21 -5.71
CA ASN A 92 24.22 6.90 -5.42
C ASN A 92 24.12 5.72 -4.44
N GLU A 93 23.19 5.81 -3.49
CA GLU A 93 22.85 4.70 -2.59
C GLU A 93 22.06 3.65 -3.35
N ILE A 94 22.49 2.40 -3.20
CA ILE A 94 21.80 1.23 -3.74
C ILE A 94 21.05 0.58 -2.58
N PHE A 95 19.75 0.41 -2.77
CA PHE A 95 18.89 -0.34 -1.86
C PHE A 95 18.63 -1.71 -2.45
N ALA A 96 18.76 -2.75 -1.63
CA ALA A 96 18.31 -4.09 -1.96
C ALA A 96 17.19 -4.48 -1.00
N VAL A 97 16.36 -5.41 -1.46
CA VAL A 97 15.36 -6.04 -0.60
C VAL A 97 16.08 -7.03 0.30
N ASP A 98 15.92 -6.90 1.62
CA ASP A 98 16.37 -7.92 2.55
C ASP A 98 15.31 -9.02 2.65
N GLU A 99 15.57 -10.15 2.01
CA GLU A 99 14.68 -11.32 2.03
C GLU A 99 15.23 -12.39 2.98
N PRO A 100 14.72 -12.46 4.23
CA PRO A 100 15.18 -13.47 5.16
C PRO A 100 14.78 -14.87 4.66
N GLN A 101 15.77 -15.77 4.57
CA GLN A 101 15.52 -17.16 4.23
C GLN A 101 14.86 -17.88 5.41
N LEU A 102 13.62 -18.32 5.23
CA LEU A 102 12.87 -19.06 6.24
C LEU A 102 13.09 -20.57 6.08
N ASN A 103 13.34 -21.26 7.19
CA ASN A 103 13.43 -22.71 7.20
C ASN A 103 12.03 -23.32 7.09
N LEU A 104 11.82 -24.20 6.11
CA LEU A 104 10.54 -24.88 5.90
C LEU A 104 10.08 -25.70 7.12
N ARG A 105 11.01 -26.21 7.93
CA ARG A 105 10.68 -26.94 9.17
C ARG A 105 10.12 -26.03 10.26
N GLU A 106 10.56 -24.78 10.29
CA GLU A 106 10.06 -23.79 11.25
C GLU A 106 8.68 -23.29 10.82
N LEU A 107 8.49 -23.05 9.51
CA LEU A 107 7.19 -22.70 8.95
C LEU A 107 6.14 -23.79 9.21
N ALA A 108 6.52 -25.07 9.13
CA ALA A 108 5.62 -26.18 9.41
C ALA A 108 5.19 -26.27 10.89
N LYS A 109 5.94 -25.67 11.81
CA LYS A 109 5.63 -25.62 13.25
C LYS A 109 4.86 -24.36 13.64
N ALA A 110 4.63 -23.43 12.70
CA ALA A 110 3.92 -22.19 13.00
C ALA A 110 2.49 -22.51 13.48
N GLU A 111 2.11 -21.91 14.60
CA GLU A 111 0.75 -22.05 15.13
C GLU A 111 -0.24 -21.35 14.20
N VAL A 112 -1.38 -22.00 13.96
CA VAL A 112 -2.43 -21.43 13.13
C VAL A 112 -3.12 -20.32 13.94
N PRO A 113 -3.29 -19.11 13.37
CA PRO A 113 -3.99 -18.05 14.08
C PRO A 113 -5.44 -18.46 14.34
N GLU A 114 -6.02 -17.94 15.43
CA GLU A 114 -7.42 -18.19 15.73
C GLU A 114 -8.33 -17.72 14.60
N TYR A 115 -9.40 -18.49 14.36
CA TYR A 115 -10.36 -18.16 13.32
C TYR A 115 -11.11 -16.88 13.71
N PRO A 116 -11.25 -15.88 12.81
CA PRO A 116 -12.03 -14.70 13.10
C PRO A 116 -13.48 -15.09 13.40
N LYS A 117 -14.06 -14.48 14.43
CA LYS A 117 -15.46 -14.74 14.78
C LYS A 117 -16.37 -14.43 13.59
N GLN A 118 -17.45 -15.20 13.46
CA GLN A 118 -18.44 -14.95 12.43
C GLN A 118 -19.06 -13.55 12.59
N VAL A 119 -19.31 -12.89 11.47
CA VAL A 119 -19.91 -11.54 11.45
C VAL A 119 -21.34 -11.62 12.00
N SER A 120 -21.60 -10.85 13.06
CA SER A 120 -22.92 -10.65 13.65
C SER A 120 -23.27 -9.17 13.68
N PHE A 121 -24.56 -8.84 13.61
CA PHE A 121 -25.06 -7.47 13.70
C PHE A 121 -25.74 -7.26 15.05
N GLU A 122 -25.38 -6.18 15.73
CA GLU A 122 -26.05 -5.71 16.93
C GLU A 122 -26.69 -4.35 16.63
N PHE A 123 -27.93 -4.17 17.06
CA PHE A 123 -28.71 -2.97 16.78
C PHE A 123 -28.95 -2.20 18.06
N HIS A 124 -28.67 -0.90 18.03
CA HIS A 124 -29.00 0.03 19.10
C HIS A 124 -29.53 1.33 18.50
N TRP A 125 -30.23 2.14 19.30
CA TRP A 125 -30.74 3.43 18.85
C TRP A 125 -29.64 4.49 18.90
N LEU A 126 -29.23 4.99 17.74
CA LEU A 126 -28.32 6.15 17.66
C LEU A 126 -29.05 7.46 18.07
N ALA A 127 -30.33 7.59 17.71
CA ALA A 127 -31.13 8.76 18.06
C ALA A 127 -32.61 8.39 18.21
N TYR A 128 -33.27 9.02 19.19
CA TYR A 128 -34.70 8.98 19.36
C TYR A 128 -35.22 10.41 19.48
N ARG A 129 -36.14 10.81 18.58
CA ARG A 129 -36.68 12.18 18.51
C ARG A 129 -35.59 13.26 18.42
N GLY A 130 -34.51 13.00 17.69
CA GLY A 130 -33.37 13.92 17.54
C GLY A 130 -32.43 13.99 18.74
N ILE A 131 -32.67 13.21 19.80
CA ILE A 131 -31.81 13.13 20.99
C ILE A 131 -31.05 11.80 20.96
N GLN A 132 -29.73 11.84 21.13
CA GLN A 132 -28.92 10.62 21.28
C GLN A 132 -29.15 10.01 22.67
N PRO A 133 -29.69 8.77 22.77
CA PRO A 133 -29.91 8.13 24.06
C PRO A 133 -28.58 7.74 24.70
N LYS A 134 -28.52 7.76 26.03
CA LYS A 134 -27.33 7.43 26.83
C LYS A 134 -27.21 5.90 27.01
N VAL A 135 -26.91 5.19 25.94
CA VAL A 135 -26.57 3.75 25.93
C VAL A 135 -25.05 3.57 25.82
N PRO A 136 -24.46 2.45 26.31
CA PRO A 136 -23.01 2.22 26.28
C PRO A 136 -22.36 2.35 24.90
N GLU A 137 -23.09 2.02 23.83
CA GLU A 137 -22.63 2.04 22.45
C GLU A 137 -22.54 3.47 21.87
N ASN A 138 -23.31 4.41 22.42
CA ASN A 138 -23.33 5.80 21.97
C ASN A 138 -22.22 6.59 22.68
N GLN A 139 -21.23 7.05 21.91
CA GLN A 139 -20.20 7.97 22.41
C GLN A 139 -20.85 9.26 22.94
N THR A 140 -20.49 9.69 24.14
CA THR A 140 -20.96 10.96 24.70
C THR A 140 -20.10 12.13 24.21
N TYR A 141 -20.73 13.27 23.94
CA TYR A 141 -20.11 14.49 23.39
C TYR A 141 -18.80 14.95 24.08
N VAL A 142 -18.59 14.59 25.34
CA VAL A 142 -17.39 14.98 26.12
C VAL A 142 -16.11 14.30 25.59
N LEU A 143 -16.20 13.07 25.06
CA LEU A 143 -15.06 12.34 24.52
C LEU A 143 -14.60 12.87 23.15
N TYR A 144 -15.51 13.43 22.35
CA TYR A 144 -15.21 13.91 21.00
C TYR A 144 -14.31 15.16 21.00
N CYS A 145 -14.52 16.09 21.92
CA CYS A 145 -13.67 17.29 22.06
C CYS A 145 -12.27 16.94 22.58
N VAL A 146 -12.15 16.04 23.56
CA VAL A 146 -10.85 15.69 24.16
C VAL A 146 -9.96 14.89 23.21
N LEU A 147 -10.54 13.97 22.42
CA LEU A 147 -9.76 13.15 21.48
C LEU A 147 -9.29 13.92 20.23
N HIS A 148 -9.98 15.00 19.84
CA HIS A 148 -9.57 15.85 18.71
C HIS A 148 -8.73 17.07 19.10
N LEU A 149 -8.75 17.50 20.37
CA LEU A 149 -7.92 18.62 20.86
C LEU A 149 -6.49 18.22 21.27
N PHE A 150 -6.23 16.94 21.56
CA PHE A 150 -4.91 16.45 22.00
C PHE A 150 -4.14 15.63 20.94
N ASN A 151 -4.53 15.71 19.66
CA ASN A 151 -3.79 15.11 18.55
C ASN A 151 -3.13 16.21 17.68
N ILE A 152 -2.28 17.01 18.33
CA ILE A 152 -1.21 17.81 17.73
C ILE A 152 0.10 17.33 18.33
#